data_AF-A0A5S4F2A6-F1
#
_entry.id   AF-A0A5S4F2A6-F1
#
_cell.length_a   1.000
_cell.length_b   1.000
_cell.length_c   1.000
_cell.angle_alpha   90.00
_cell.angle_beta   90.00
_cell.angle_gamma   90.00
#
_symmetry.space_group_name_H-M   'P 1'
#
loop_
_entity.id
_entity.type
_entity.pdbx_description
1 polymer ?
#
loop_
_entity_poly.entity_id
_entity_poly.type
_entity_poly.pdbx_seq_one_letter_code
_entity_poly.pdbx_strand_id
1 'polypeptide(L)'
;GAVALFVLFAGGAVGTVLGGRLAARWGRVRTMRLAYAAAVPAVAGVVLAPGPAAYVFIAASSIALYAPFSLHVTLGQDFLPRRVGTASGVTLGLAVSVGGLASPLVGAVAEAATLRTALACLIVFPLLAWLLARTLKEPALEPAP
;
A
#
# COMPACT_ATOMS: atom_id res chain seq x y z
N GLY A 1 -15.68 15.06 1.77
CA GLY A 1 -15.30 14.54 0.44
C GLY A 1 -13.97 15.11 -0.03
N ALA A 2 -13.97 16.33 -0.59
CA ALA A 2 -12.77 16.94 -1.20
C ALA A 2 -11.54 17.00 -0.28
N VAL A 3 -11.71 17.42 0.98
CA VAL A 3 -10.60 17.47 1.97
C VAL A 3 -10.00 16.09 2.19
N ALA A 4 -10.81 15.03 2.30
CA ALA A 4 -10.33 13.67 2.46
C ALA A 4 -9.52 13.20 1.24
N LEU A 5 -9.97 13.51 0.02
CA LEU A 5 -9.24 13.19 -1.20
C LEU A 5 -7.93 13.98 -1.30
N PHE A 6 -7.94 15.27 -0.95
CA PHE A 6 -6.73 16.07 -0.89
C PHE A 6 -5.71 15.47 0.08
N VAL A 7 -6.13 15.16 1.31
CA VAL A 7 -5.27 14.53 2.33
C VAL A 7 -4.75 13.18 1.85
N LEU A 8 -5.60 12.38 1.20
CA LEU A 8 -5.20 11.10 0.61
C LEU A 8 -4.10 11.30 -0.44
N PHE A 9 -4.32 12.13 -1.45
CA PHE A 9 -3.33 12.31 -2.53
C PHE A 9 -2.05 13.01 -2.06
N ALA A 10 -2.15 14.03 -1.20
CA ALA A 10 -0.99 14.68 -0.60
C ALA A 10 -0.18 13.70 0.25
N GLY A 11 -0.86 12.92 1.09
CA GLY A 11 -0.24 11.85 1.88
C GLY A 11 0.43 10.78 1.01
N GLY A 12 -0.16 10.46 -0.15
CA GLY A 12 0.39 9.46 -1.08
C GLY A 12 1.67 9.94 -1.75
N ALA A 13 1.73 11.22 -2.15
CA ALA A 13 2.94 11.84 -2.66
C ALA A 13 4.06 11.85 -1.61
N VAL A 14 3.73 12.27 -0.38
CA VAL A 14 4.68 12.24 0.76
C VAL A 14 5.14 10.81 1.04
N GLY A 15 4.23 9.85 1.10
CA GLY A 15 4.51 8.44 1.32
C GLY A 15 5.50 7.89 0.32
N THR A 16 5.27 8.12 -0.97
CA THR A 16 6.15 7.65 -2.05
C THR A 16 7.59 8.17 -1.89
N VAL A 17 7.75 9.46 -1.60
CA VAL A 17 9.08 10.06 -1.37
C VAL A 17 9.75 9.49 -0.11
N LEU A 18 9.00 9.39 0.99
CA LEU A 18 9.50 8.81 2.23
C LEU A 18 9.90 7.34 2.05
N GLY A 19 9.11 6.56 1.33
CA GLY A 19 9.37 5.15 1.03
C GLY A 19 10.72 4.95 0.33
N GLY A 20 11.03 5.76 -0.68
CA GLY A 20 12.33 5.75 -1.33
C GLY A 20 13.48 6.12 -0.38
N ARG A 21 13.32 7.19 0.42
CA ARG A 21 14.34 7.61 1.39
C ARG A 21 14.59 6.58 2.49
N LEU A 22 13.53 5.92 2.97
CA LEU A 22 13.62 4.87 3.99
C LEU A 22 14.23 3.60 3.41
N ALA A 23 13.88 3.23 2.18
CA ALA A 23 14.47 2.10 1.48
C ALA A 23 15.98 2.26 1.29
N ALA A 24 16.46 3.47 0.98
CA ALA A 24 17.88 3.76 0.89
C ALA A 24 18.63 3.57 2.23
N ARG A 25 17.95 3.75 3.37
CA ARG A 25 18.57 3.60 4.70
C ARG A 25 18.43 2.21 5.31
N TRP A 26 17.30 1.55 5.08
CA TRP A 26 16.92 0.31 5.79
C TRP A 26 16.75 -0.90 4.89
N GLY A 27 16.87 -0.73 3.57
CA GLY A 27 16.54 -1.74 2.56
C GLY A 27 15.06 -1.70 2.16
N ARG A 28 14.76 -2.15 0.95
CA ARG A 28 13.42 -2.06 0.34
C ARG A 28 12.44 -3.00 1.02
N VAL A 29 12.82 -4.27 1.24
CA VAL A 29 11.96 -5.27 1.87
C VAL A 29 11.60 -4.88 3.30
N ARG A 30 12.58 -4.39 4.09
CA ARG A 30 12.33 -3.93 5.46
C ARG A 30 11.41 -2.72 5.49
N THR A 31 11.61 -1.75 4.61
CA THR A 31 10.76 -0.56 4.50
C THR A 31 9.33 -0.93 4.16
N MET A 32 9.14 -1.82 3.19
CA MET A 32 7.83 -2.33 2.79
C MET A 32 7.09 -3.05 3.94
N ARG A 33 7.80 -3.89 4.71
CA ARG A 33 7.22 -4.55 5.90
C ARG A 33 6.76 -3.56 6.96
N LEU A 34 7.59 -2.55 7.27
CA LEU A 34 7.23 -1.53 8.26
C LEU A 34 6.04 -0.69 7.80
N ALA A 35 6.00 -0.35 6.51
CA ALA A 35 4.90 0.39 5.91
C ALA A 35 3.59 -0.39 6.02
N TYR A 36 3.57 -1.68 5.65
CA TYR A 36 2.36 -2.50 5.79
C TYR A 36 1.96 -2.76 7.24
N ALA A 37 2.92 -2.93 8.15
CA ALA A 37 2.63 -3.03 9.57
C ALA A 37 1.97 -1.76 10.11
N ALA A 38 2.44 -0.59 9.69
CA ALA A 38 1.86 0.71 10.06
C ALA A 38 0.52 0.98 9.38
N ALA A 39 0.30 0.45 8.17
CA ALA A 39 -0.95 0.60 7.44
C ALA A 39 -2.13 -0.08 8.15
N VAL A 40 -1.91 -1.21 8.85
CA VAL A 40 -2.97 -1.91 9.60
C VAL A 40 -3.66 -1.01 10.64
N PRO A 41 -2.97 -0.46 11.65
CA PRO A 41 -3.59 0.43 12.63
C PRO A 41 -4.04 1.76 12.00
N ALA A 42 -3.37 2.23 10.93
CA ALA A 42 -3.79 3.47 10.25
C ALA A 42 -5.16 3.31 9.56
N VAL A 43 -5.35 2.22 8.79
CA VAL A 43 -6.64 1.91 8.14
C VAL A 43 -7.70 1.60 9.20
N ALA A 44 -7.37 0.86 10.26
CA ALA A 44 -8.30 0.65 11.37
C ALA A 44 -8.75 1.97 12.01
N GLY A 45 -7.82 2.92 12.19
CA GLY A 45 -8.14 4.24 12.69
C GLY A 45 -9.07 5.05 11.78
N VAL A 46 -8.99 4.89 10.44
CA VAL A 46 -9.96 5.51 9.51
C VAL A 46 -11.39 5.03 9.79
N VAL A 47 -11.55 3.76 10.18
CA VAL A 47 -12.85 3.13 10.44
C VAL A 47 -13.39 3.47 11.83
N LEU A 48 -12.50 3.69 12.80
CA LEU A 48 -12.85 3.80 14.22
C LEU A 48 -12.83 5.25 14.74
N ALA A 49 -12.08 6.15 14.11
CA ALA A 49 -11.91 7.51 14.60
C ALA A 49 -13.13 8.40 14.31
N PRO A 50 -13.65 9.12 15.31
CA PRO A 50 -14.77 10.02 15.12
C PRO A 50 -14.32 11.36 14.51
N GLY A 51 -15.18 11.93 13.65
CA GLY A 51 -15.08 13.31 13.21
C GLY A 51 -13.75 13.67 12.54
N PRO A 52 -13.18 14.86 12.81
CA PRO A 52 -11.96 15.33 12.15
C PRO A 52 -10.71 14.46 12.38
N ALA A 53 -10.69 13.65 13.45
CA ALA A 53 -9.56 12.75 13.72
C ALA A 53 -9.35 11.71 12.60
N ALA A 54 -10.40 11.38 11.84
CA ALA A 54 -10.30 10.51 10.68
C ALA A 54 -9.31 11.04 9.63
N TYR A 55 -9.13 12.36 9.49
CA TYR A 55 -8.17 12.92 8.53
C TYR A 55 -6.72 12.57 8.86
N VAL A 56 -6.37 12.47 10.15
CA VAL A 56 -5.03 12.03 10.58
C VAL A 56 -4.80 10.58 10.16
N PHE A 57 -5.80 9.73 10.35
CA PHE A 57 -5.70 8.33 9.95
C PHE A 57 -5.74 8.14 8.43
N ILE A 58 -6.44 8.99 7.68
CA ILE A 58 -6.39 9.02 6.21
C ILE A 58 -4.99 9.41 5.74
N ALA A 59 -4.38 10.43 6.36
CA ALA A 59 -3.01 10.81 6.03
C ALA A 59 -2.03 9.67 6.33
N ALA A 60 -2.14 9.07 7.51
CA ALA A 60 -1.29 7.97 7.94
C ALA A 60 -1.45 6.72 7.05
N SER A 61 -2.70 6.35 6.71
CA SER A 61 -2.97 5.21 5.84
C SER A 61 -2.44 5.46 4.43
N SER A 62 -2.61 6.69 3.92
CA SER A 62 -2.07 7.07 2.62
C SER A 62 -0.55 6.99 2.58
N ILE A 63 0.14 7.60 3.55
CA ILE A 63 1.60 7.55 3.64
C ILE A 63 2.09 6.10 3.71
N ALA A 64 1.48 5.29 4.56
CA ALA A 64 1.88 3.90 4.77
C ALA A 64 1.63 3.02 3.53
N LEU A 65 0.49 3.18 2.86
CA LEU A 65 0.14 2.37 1.68
C LEU A 65 0.89 2.79 0.41
N TYR A 66 1.26 4.07 0.29
CA TYR A 66 2.01 4.58 -0.86
C TYR A 66 3.52 4.49 -0.70
N ALA A 67 4.06 4.41 0.53
CA ALA A 67 5.49 4.22 0.76
C ALA A 67 6.12 3.05 -0.02
N PRO A 68 5.51 1.86 -0.09
CA PRO A 68 6.07 0.75 -0.86
C PRO A 68 5.75 0.80 -2.37
N PHE A 69 5.06 1.83 -2.88
CA PHE A 69 4.55 1.85 -4.26
C PHE A 69 5.67 1.67 -5.31
N SER A 70 6.71 2.51 -5.26
CA SER A 70 7.88 2.38 -6.14
C SER A 70 8.75 1.16 -5.78
N LEU A 71 8.70 0.72 -4.53
CA LEU A 71 9.46 -0.43 -4.05
C LEU A 71 8.94 -1.74 -4.64
N HIS A 72 7.63 -1.90 -4.83
CA HIS A 72 7.08 -3.08 -5.50
C HIS A 72 7.62 -3.24 -6.92
N VAL A 73 7.65 -2.14 -7.68
CA VAL A 73 8.12 -2.18 -9.07
C VAL A 73 9.59 -2.55 -9.10
N THR A 74 10.43 -1.85 -8.33
CA THR A 74 11.88 -2.11 -8.34
C THR A 74 12.25 -3.48 -7.78
N LEU A 75 11.59 -3.96 -6.71
CA LEU A 75 11.78 -5.32 -6.22
C LEU A 75 11.30 -6.37 -7.22
N GLY A 76 10.15 -6.16 -7.85
CA GLY A 76 9.62 -7.07 -8.86
C GLY A 76 10.58 -7.21 -10.05
N GLN A 77 11.15 -6.10 -10.51
CA GLN A 77 12.18 -6.08 -11.55
C GLN A 77 13.43 -6.85 -11.14
N ASP A 78 13.92 -6.64 -9.92
CA ASP A 78 15.10 -7.34 -9.40
C ASP A 78 14.86 -8.84 -9.17
N PHE A 79 13.63 -9.26 -8.85
CA PHE A 79 13.28 -10.68 -8.78
C PHE A 79 13.17 -11.35 -10.16
N LEU A 80 12.99 -10.57 -11.23
CA LEU A 80 12.82 -11.04 -12.61
C LEU A 80 13.69 -10.24 -13.59
N PRO A 81 15.04 -10.24 -13.43
CA PRO A 81 15.93 -9.32 -14.14
C PRO A 81 15.92 -9.50 -15.67
N ARG A 82 15.60 -10.71 -16.15
CA ARG A 82 15.48 -11.00 -17.59
C ARG A 82 14.12 -10.61 -18.19
N ARG A 83 13.17 -10.14 -17.37
CA ARG A 83 11.77 -9.85 -17.74
C ARG A 83 11.25 -8.57 -17.07
N VAL A 84 12.09 -7.53 -17.02
CA VAL A 84 11.81 -6.25 -16.36
C VAL A 84 10.45 -5.66 -16.77
N GLY A 85 10.12 -5.67 -18.06
CA GLY A 85 8.83 -5.19 -18.57
C GLY A 85 7.63 -5.99 -18.05
N THR A 86 7.73 -7.32 -18.03
CA THR A 86 6.70 -8.20 -17.46
C THR A 86 6.57 -7.99 -15.96
N ALA A 87 7.69 -7.84 -15.24
CA ALA A 87 7.71 -7.62 -13.80
C ALA A 87 6.99 -6.33 -13.41
N SER A 88 7.31 -5.20 -14.07
CA SER A 88 6.60 -3.93 -13.87
C SER A 88 5.12 -4.03 -14.25
N GLY A 89 4.82 -4.67 -15.39
CA GLY A 89 3.46 -4.82 -15.89
C GLY A 89 2.56 -5.65 -14.96
N VAL A 90 3.04 -6.78 -14.45
CA VAL A 90 2.30 -7.60 -13.49
C VAL A 90 2.17 -6.87 -12.16
N THR A 91 3.22 -6.23 -11.68
CA THR A 91 3.21 -5.55 -10.38
C THR A 91 2.17 -4.44 -10.32
N LEU A 92 2.09 -3.60 -11.35
CA LEU A 92 1.19 -2.45 -11.34
C LEU A 92 -0.12 -2.73 -12.06
N GLY A 93 -0.06 -3.32 -13.26
CA GLY A 93 -1.23 -3.57 -14.09
C GLY A 93 -2.20 -4.56 -13.44
N LEU A 94 -1.71 -5.74 -13.05
CA LEU A 94 -2.56 -6.75 -12.42
C LEU A 94 -3.13 -6.25 -11.07
N ALA A 95 -2.30 -5.59 -10.26
CA ALA A 95 -2.73 -5.05 -8.97
C ALA A 95 -3.87 -4.02 -9.14
N VAL A 96 -3.72 -3.07 -10.07
CA VAL A 96 -4.74 -2.06 -10.36
C VAL A 96 -6.01 -2.71 -10.93
N SER A 97 -5.89 -3.67 -11.84
CA SER A 97 -7.03 -4.40 -12.38
C SER A 97 -7.81 -5.18 -11.31
N VAL A 98 -7.10 -5.90 -10.44
CA VAL A 98 -7.73 -6.64 -9.32
C VAL A 98 -8.41 -5.67 -8.35
N GLY A 99 -7.76 -4.56 -8.01
CA GLY A 99 -8.37 -3.52 -7.17
C GLY A 99 -9.62 -2.90 -7.81
N GLY A 100 -9.57 -2.62 -9.11
CA GLY A 100 -10.71 -2.11 -9.89
C GLY A 100 -11.88 -3.09 -9.93
N LEU A 101 -11.62 -4.39 -10.14
CA LEU A 101 -12.64 -5.44 -10.12
C LEU A 101 -13.22 -5.68 -8.73
N ALA A 102 -12.43 -5.49 -7.67
CA ALA A 102 -12.89 -5.61 -6.29
C ALA A 102 -13.71 -4.41 -5.81
N SER A 103 -13.52 -3.22 -6.41
CA SER A 103 -14.16 -1.97 -5.97
C SER A 103 -15.70 -2.04 -5.93
N PRO A 104 -16.41 -2.58 -6.95
CA PRO A 104 -17.86 -2.76 -6.89
C PRO A 104 -18.32 -3.68 -5.75
N LEU A 105 -17.53 -4.70 -5.40
CA LEU A 105 -17.86 -5.59 -4.28
C LEU A 105 -17.82 -4.84 -2.95
N VAL A 106 -16.83 -3.97 -2.76
CA VAL A 106 -16.74 -3.11 -1.57
C VAL A 106 -17.92 -2.14 -1.52
N GLY A 107 -18.32 -1.57 -2.67
CA GLY A 107 -19.52 -0.74 -2.80
C GLY A 107 -20.80 -1.49 -2.44
N ALA A 108 -20.99 -2.70 -2.96
CA ALA A 108 -22.14 -3.54 -2.65
C ALA A 108 -22.23 -3.89 -1.15
N VAL A 109 -21.10 -4.14 -0.49
CA VAL A 109 -21.07 -4.33 0.98
C VAL A 109 -21.45 -3.05 1.71
N ALA A 110 -21.06 -1.88 1.22
CA ALA A 110 -21.41 -0.60 1.81
C ALA A 110 -22.90 -0.30 1.71
N GLU A 111 -23.53 -0.68 0.60
CA GLU A 111 -24.97 -0.56 0.35
C GLU A 111 -25.79 -1.57 1.16
N ALA A 112 -25.33 -2.83 1.28
CA ALA A 112 -26.08 -3.90 1.93
C ALA A 112 -25.95 -3.91 3.47
N ALA A 113 -24.83 -3.42 4.01
CA ALA A 113 -24.57 -3.40 5.45
C ALA A 113 -24.39 -1.95 5.93
N THR A 114 -23.15 -1.49 5.99
CA THR A 114 -22.81 -0.09 6.29
C THR A 114 -21.47 0.27 5.64
N LEU A 115 -21.25 1.56 5.39
CA LEU A 115 -19.94 2.07 4.97
C LEU A 115 -18.81 1.67 5.95
N ARG A 116 -19.10 1.67 7.25
CA ARG A 116 -18.12 1.27 8.28
C ARG A 116 -17.72 -0.20 8.12
N THR A 117 -18.68 -1.09 7.85
CA THR A 117 -18.41 -2.52 7.60
C THR A 117 -17.57 -2.71 6.34
N ALA A 118 -17.93 -2.02 5.25
CA ALA A 118 -17.17 -2.10 4.00
C ALA A 118 -15.71 -1.65 4.15
N LEU A 119 -15.48 -0.54 4.86
CA LEU A 119 -14.13 -0.05 5.14
C LEU A 119 -13.38 -0.95 6.14
N ALA A 120 -14.07 -1.56 7.11
CA ALA A 120 -13.46 -2.51 8.05
C ALA A 120 -12.90 -3.74 7.33
N CYS A 121 -13.61 -4.25 6.30
CA CYS A 121 -13.12 -5.34 5.48
C CYS A 121 -11.77 -5.01 4.81
N LEU A 122 -11.49 -3.73 4.51
CA LEU A 122 -10.25 -3.34 3.86
C LEU A 122 -9.01 -3.48 4.77
N ILE A 123 -9.18 -3.54 6.10
CA ILE A 123 -8.08 -3.72 7.07
C ILE A 123 -7.34 -5.05 6.85
N VAL A 124 -8.02 -6.06 6.31
CA VAL A 124 -7.43 -7.38 6.08
C VAL A 124 -6.30 -7.32 5.02
N PHE A 125 -6.40 -6.44 4.03
CA PHE A 125 -5.43 -6.38 2.93
C PHE A 125 -4.03 -5.93 3.35
N PRO A 126 -3.83 -4.82 4.10
CA PRO A 126 -2.50 -4.47 4.60
C PRO A 126 -1.95 -5.52 5.57
N LEU A 127 -2.82 -6.21 6.32
CA LEU A 127 -2.40 -7.32 7.19
C LEU A 127 -1.87 -8.49 6.36
N LEU A 128 -2.61 -8.93 5.34
CA LEU A 128 -2.16 -9.99 4.43
C LEU A 128 -0.88 -9.58 3.69
N ALA A 129 -0.81 -8.35 3.20
CA ALA A 129 0.39 -7.82 2.55
C ALA A 129 1.59 -7.82 3.50
N TRP A 130 1.40 -7.44 4.77
CA TRP A 130 2.45 -7.53 5.79
C TRP A 130 2.91 -8.98 6.01
N LEU A 131 1.97 -9.92 6.15
CA LEU A 131 2.27 -11.34 6.34
C LEU A 131 3.05 -11.91 5.15
N LEU A 132 2.62 -11.61 3.92
CA LEU A 132 3.29 -12.02 2.68
C LEU A 132 4.66 -11.35 2.53
N ALA A 133 4.79 -10.07 2.88
CA ALA A 133 6.06 -9.36 2.81
C ALA A 133 7.15 -9.99 3.70
N ARG A 134 6.77 -10.75 4.74
CA ARG A 134 7.73 -11.49 5.59
C ARG A 134 8.40 -12.67 4.87
N THR A 135 7.82 -13.17 3.78
CA THR A 135 8.42 -14.25 2.99
C THR A 135 9.46 -13.74 1.98
N LEU A 136 9.41 -12.45 1.64
CA LEU A 136 10.34 -11.83 0.70
C LEU A 136 11.74 -11.70 1.31
N LYS A 137 12.76 -11.98 0.50
CA LYS A 137 14.18 -11.70 0.82
C LYS A 137 14.65 -10.56 -0.08
N GLU A 138 15.54 -9.72 0.42
CA GLU A 138 16.14 -8.70 -0.43
C GLU A 138 16.92 -9.41 -1.56
N PRO A 139 16.68 -9.07 -2.84
CA PRO A 139 17.46 -9.60 -3.95
C PRO A 139 18.95 -9.30 -3.72
N ALA A 140 19.83 -10.27 -3.96
CA ALA A 140 21.26 -10.00 -3.96
C ALA A 140 21.54 -9.01 -5.10
N LEU A 141 22.21 -7.90 -4.79
CA LEU A 141 22.74 -7.00 -5.82
C LEU A 141 23.82 -7.78 -6.57
N GLU A 142 23.47 -8.33 -7.72
CA GLU A 142 24.48 -8.86 -8.64
C GLU A 142 25.33 -7.67 -9.09
N PRO A 143 26.66 -7.67 -8.90
CA PRO A 143 27.50 -6.57 -9.33
C PRO A 143 27.28 -6.34 -10.82
N ALA A 144 27.08 -5.08 -11.23
CA ALA A 144 26.99 -4.74 -12.65
C ALA A 144 28.26 -5.24 -13.37
N PRO A 145 28.12 -5.87 -14.55
CA PRO A 145 29.24 -6.38 -15.33
C PRO A 145 30.16 -5.26 -15.82
#